data_AF-A0A6A5A2K6-F1
#
_entry.id   AF-A0A6A5A2K6-F1
#
_cell.length_a   1.000
_cell.length_b   1.000
_cell.length_c   1.000
_cell.angle_alpha   90.00
_cell.angle_beta   90.00
_cell.angle_gamma   90.00
#
_symmetry.space_group_name_H-M   'P 1'
#
loop_
_entity.id
_entity.type
_entity.pdbx_description
1 polymer ?
#
loop_
_entity_poly.entity_id
_entity_poly.type
_entity_poly.pdbx_seq_one_letter_code
_entity_poly.pdbx_strand_id
1 'polypeptide(L)'
;MSGIHKSLLKVQQAKVVSAVTQGAKFIGTHNGTFHCDEALAVSLLKILPRFESHAILRTRDLEKLSHCEAVVDVGGEYDFARIRLDHHQKTFTDALDGENTKLSSAGLVYKHFGRDILQTICDHSLSEPVLEIMYKKLYKGFVEHIDGIDNGVEVASGPSNYAITTSLSARVGYLNPRWNESQSDDVVNSRFHQAMNLTVSEFVERVLYFYEAWLPARSIVEAALKTRFQLHESGEIMKLAYCPWKSHLYDIEAELLIPGQIKFVLYEDSTGGMWRIQAVNVEDGKFALRMGLPAAWRGLRDADLSAVSGIEGGTFVHAGGFIGGNKTFDGALQMAIATLKLAN
;
A
#
# COMPACT_ATOMS: atom_id res chain seq x y z
N MET A 1 -12.81 8.46 17.59
CA MET A 1 -12.37 7.05 17.57
C MET A 1 -13.38 6.29 16.71
N SER A 2 -13.06 6.04 15.44
CA SER A 2 -13.86 5.08 14.66
C SER A 2 -13.72 3.72 15.35
N GLY A 3 -14.83 2.99 15.48
CA GLY A 3 -14.79 1.64 16.01
C GLY A 3 -13.90 0.74 15.15
N ILE A 4 -13.47 -0.40 15.71
CA ILE A 4 -12.78 -1.44 14.96
C ILE A 4 -13.63 -1.82 13.73
N HIS A 5 -13.03 -1.79 12.53
CA HIS A 5 -13.74 -2.14 11.31
C HIS A 5 -14.28 -3.58 11.41
N LYS A 6 -15.53 -3.82 10.99
CA LYS A 6 -16.22 -5.11 11.20
C LYS A 6 -15.46 -6.31 10.62
N SER A 7 -14.71 -6.13 9.53
CA SER A 7 -13.87 -7.19 8.93
C SER A 7 -12.74 -7.64 9.86
N LEU A 8 -12.26 -6.76 10.76
CA LEU A 8 -11.22 -7.09 11.73
C LEU A 8 -11.78 -7.88 12.91
N LEU A 9 -13.03 -7.65 13.32
CA LEU A 9 -13.68 -8.40 14.40
C LEU A 9 -13.68 -9.91 14.13
N LYS A 10 -13.88 -10.30 12.87
CA LYS A 10 -13.88 -11.71 12.43
C LYS A 10 -12.54 -12.40 12.64
N VAL A 11 -11.43 -11.67 12.45
CA VAL A 11 -10.07 -12.19 12.66
C VAL A 11 -9.70 -12.16 14.14
N GLN A 12 -10.08 -11.09 14.85
CA GLN A 12 -9.87 -10.97 16.30
C GLN A 12 -10.57 -12.07 17.11
N GLN A 13 -11.68 -12.61 16.60
CA GLN A 13 -12.42 -13.71 17.23
C GLN A 13 -12.01 -15.10 16.71
N ALA A 14 -11.09 -15.17 15.74
CA ALA A 14 -10.65 -16.44 15.18
C ALA A 14 -9.95 -17.31 16.24
N LYS A 15 -10.30 -18.60 16.26
CA LYS A 15 -9.58 -19.59 17.07
C LYS A 15 -8.43 -20.18 16.27
N VAL A 16 -7.25 -20.21 16.85
CA VAL A 16 -6.08 -20.91 16.28
C VAL A 16 -5.82 -22.17 17.10
N VAL A 17 -5.76 -23.32 16.43
CA VAL A 17 -5.72 -24.65 17.07
C VAL A 17 -4.68 -25.57 16.40
N SER A 18 -4.24 -26.61 17.11
CA SER A 18 -3.30 -27.62 16.60
C SER A 18 -3.93 -29.02 16.38
N ALA A 19 -5.23 -29.16 16.68
CA ALA A 19 -5.98 -30.40 16.58
C ALA A 19 -7.33 -30.21 15.89
N VAL A 20 -7.78 -31.26 15.20
CA VAL A 20 -9.11 -31.32 14.59
C VAL A 20 -10.13 -31.59 15.68
N THR A 21 -11.23 -30.82 15.65
CA THR A 21 -12.38 -31.00 16.54
C THR A 21 -13.58 -31.37 15.71
N GLN A 22 -14.31 -32.42 16.11
CA GLN A 22 -15.48 -32.89 15.39
C GLN A 22 -16.55 -31.79 15.30
N GLY A 23 -17.14 -31.62 14.11
CA GLY A 23 -18.20 -30.62 13.85
C GLY A 23 -17.70 -29.19 13.61
N ALA A 24 -16.41 -28.91 13.78
CA ALA A 24 -15.82 -27.62 13.41
C ALA A 24 -15.33 -27.62 11.95
N LYS A 25 -15.22 -26.43 11.37
CA LYS A 25 -14.63 -26.20 10.04
C LYS A 25 -13.28 -25.51 10.17
N PHE A 26 -12.37 -25.80 9.25
CA PHE A 26 -10.98 -25.37 9.35
C PHE A 26 -10.43 -24.75 8.07
N ILE A 27 -9.57 -23.75 8.25
CA ILE A 27 -8.55 -23.33 7.28
C ILE A 27 -7.21 -23.88 7.79
N GLY A 28 -6.53 -24.69 6.99
CA GLY A 28 -5.26 -25.30 7.34
C GLY A 28 -4.07 -24.45 6.92
N THR A 29 -3.03 -24.40 7.76
CA THR A 29 -1.70 -23.88 7.39
C THR A 29 -0.61 -24.58 8.20
N HIS A 30 0.67 -24.36 7.89
CA HIS A 30 1.76 -25.00 8.60
C HIS A 30 1.91 -24.51 10.06
N ASN A 31 2.54 -25.34 10.89
CA ASN A 31 2.84 -25.05 12.30
C ASN A 31 4.32 -24.66 12.51
N GLY A 32 4.93 -24.01 11.53
CA GLY A 32 6.34 -23.59 11.59
C GLY A 32 6.54 -22.19 12.16
N THR A 33 7.74 -21.66 11.90
CA THR A 33 8.05 -20.23 12.03
C THR A 33 7.03 -19.40 11.26
N PHE A 34 6.58 -18.29 11.82
CA PHE A 34 5.58 -17.44 11.18
C PHE A 34 6.19 -16.68 10.02
N HIS A 35 5.57 -16.76 8.86
CA HIS A 35 5.81 -15.85 7.75
C HIS A 35 4.63 -14.90 7.59
N CYS A 36 4.86 -13.81 6.85
CA CYS A 36 3.77 -12.90 6.53
C CYS A 36 2.76 -13.54 5.58
N ASP A 37 3.22 -14.49 4.77
CA ASP A 37 2.45 -15.13 3.74
C ASP A 37 1.22 -15.85 4.32
N GLU A 38 1.44 -16.86 5.15
CA GLU A 38 0.36 -17.66 5.69
C GLU A 38 -0.48 -16.87 6.71
N ALA A 39 0.15 -15.99 7.48
CA ALA A 39 -0.56 -15.12 8.42
C ALA A 39 -1.56 -14.19 7.70
N LEU A 40 -1.17 -13.60 6.56
CA LEU A 40 -2.08 -12.79 5.76
C LEU A 40 -3.09 -13.67 5.02
N ALA A 41 -2.66 -14.76 4.39
CA ALA A 41 -3.50 -15.66 3.59
C ALA A 41 -4.72 -16.18 4.38
N VAL A 42 -4.49 -16.71 5.59
CA VAL A 42 -5.60 -17.19 6.43
C VAL A 42 -6.51 -16.03 6.87
N SER A 43 -5.94 -14.86 7.14
CA SER A 43 -6.69 -13.70 7.62
C SER A 43 -7.57 -13.08 6.53
N LEU A 44 -7.09 -13.07 5.28
CA LEU A 44 -7.86 -12.65 4.11
C LEU A 44 -9.07 -13.56 3.88
N LEU A 45 -8.88 -14.88 3.95
CA LEU A 45 -10.00 -15.83 3.84
C LEU A 45 -11.04 -15.59 4.94
N LYS A 46 -10.60 -15.35 6.18
CA LYS A 46 -11.48 -15.07 7.35
C LYS A 46 -12.40 -13.85 7.17
N ILE A 47 -12.07 -12.91 6.28
CA ILE A 47 -12.93 -11.75 5.98
C ILE A 47 -14.24 -12.21 5.30
N LEU A 48 -14.15 -13.21 4.42
CA LEU A 48 -15.26 -13.69 3.63
C LEU A 48 -16.31 -14.40 4.50
N PRO A 49 -17.62 -14.18 4.25
CA PRO A 49 -18.69 -14.85 4.99
C PRO A 49 -18.56 -16.38 5.00
N ARG A 50 -18.07 -16.97 3.91
CA ARG A 50 -17.85 -18.42 3.78
C ARG A 50 -16.94 -19.00 4.88
N PHE A 51 -15.90 -18.26 5.27
CA PHE A 51 -14.85 -18.75 6.17
C PHE A 51 -14.89 -18.08 7.57
N GLU A 52 -15.85 -17.20 7.82
CA GLU A 52 -15.88 -16.38 9.03
C GLU A 52 -16.03 -17.19 10.33
N SER A 53 -16.56 -18.40 10.26
CA SER A 53 -16.71 -19.31 11.41
C SER A 53 -15.60 -20.36 11.52
N HIS A 54 -14.73 -20.48 10.51
CA HIS A 54 -13.66 -21.48 10.50
C HIS A 54 -12.59 -21.17 11.55
N ALA A 55 -12.10 -22.20 12.23
CA ALA A 55 -10.88 -22.11 13.03
C ALA A 55 -9.65 -22.22 12.12
N ILE A 56 -8.53 -21.67 12.55
CA ILE A 56 -7.25 -21.84 11.88
C ILE A 56 -6.55 -23.05 12.48
N LEU A 57 -6.36 -24.10 11.68
CA LEU A 57 -5.66 -25.31 12.08
C LEU A 57 -4.20 -25.23 11.63
N ARG A 58 -3.26 -25.19 12.58
CA ARG A 58 -1.83 -25.16 12.30
C ARG A 58 -1.24 -26.56 12.40
N THR A 59 -0.87 -27.14 11.27
CA THR A 59 -0.31 -28.49 11.19
C THR A 59 0.37 -28.77 9.84
N ARG A 60 1.25 -29.78 9.79
CA ARG A 60 1.77 -30.37 8.54
C ARG A 60 1.29 -31.81 8.31
N ASP A 61 0.41 -32.29 9.19
CA ASP A 61 -0.17 -33.61 9.09
C ASP A 61 -1.23 -33.63 7.97
N LEU A 62 -0.97 -34.39 6.91
CA LEU A 62 -1.84 -34.48 5.74
C LEU A 62 -3.24 -35.03 6.08
N GLU A 63 -3.35 -35.92 7.07
CA GLU A 63 -4.64 -36.45 7.51
C GLU A 63 -5.47 -35.32 8.14
N LYS A 64 -4.87 -34.53 9.05
CA LYS A 64 -5.53 -33.34 9.63
C LYS A 64 -5.88 -32.30 8.58
N LEU A 65 -5.00 -32.03 7.63
CA LEU A 65 -5.25 -31.10 6.53
C LEU A 65 -6.37 -31.56 5.60
N SER A 66 -6.62 -32.86 5.49
CA SER A 66 -7.74 -33.40 4.69
C SER A 66 -9.11 -32.96 5.21
N HIS A 67 -9.22 -32.64 6.50
CA HIS A 67 -10.44 -32.10 7.13
C HIS A 67 -10.64 -30.60 6.89
N CYS A 68 -9.66 -29.90 6.30
CA CYS A 68 -9.75 -28.46 6.06
C CYS A 68 -10.49 -28.15 4.76
N GLU A 69 -11.36 -27.14 4.81
CA GLU A 69 -12.06 -26.66 3.62
C GLU A 69 -11.10 -25.90 2.69
N ALA A 70 -10.18 -25.12 3.26
CA ALA A 70 -9.10 -24.46 2.57
C ALA A 70 -7.76 -24.80 3.24
N VAL A 71 -6.69 -24.91 2.45
CA VAL A 71 -5.32 -25.10 2.96
C VAL A 71 -4.40 -24.13 2.23
N VAL A 72 -3.60 -23.39 2.99
CA VAL A 72 -2.66 -22.38 2.48
C VAL A 72 -1.26 -22.65 3.01
N ASP A 73 -0.25 -22.41 2.19
CA ASP A 73 1.16 -22.48 2.57
C ASP A 73 1.65 -23.83 3.13
N VAL A 74 0.92 -24.91 2.82
CA VAL A 74 1.26 -26.27 3.21
C VAL A 74 0.53 -27.28 2.33
N GLY A 75 1.08 -28.49 2.21
CA GLY A 75 0.47 -29.62 1.51
C GLY A 75 1.08 -29.91 0.14
N GLY A 76 1.88 -29.00 -0.42
CA GLY A 76 2.61 -29.19 -1.67
C GLY A 76 1.70 -29.22 -2.90
N GLU A 77 0.52 -28.60 -2.85
CA GLU A 77 -0.48 -28.63 -3.92
C GLU A 77 -1.10 -27.26 -4.16
N TYR A 78 -1.17 -26.84 -5.43
CA TYR A 78 -2.01 -25.75 -5.90
C TYR A 78 -3.18 -26.31 -6.73
N ASP A 79 -4.36 -26.34 -6.12
CA ASP A 79 -5.63 -26.73 -6.73
C ASP A 79 -6.74 -25.84 -6.17
N PHE A 80 -7.18 -24.85 -6.96
CA PHE A 80 -8.23 -23.92 -6.53
C PHE A 80 -9.61 -24.58 -6.38
N ALA A 81 -9.93 -25.63 -7.15
CA ALA A 81 -11.21 -26.32 -7.02
C ALA A 81 -11.36 -26.98 -5.64
N ARG A 82 -10.24 -27.39 -5.05
CA ARG A 82 -10.14 -27.91 -3.67
C ARG A 82 -9.63 -26.87 -2.67
N ILE A 83 -9.41 -25.62 -3.09
CA ILE A 83 -8.84 -24.52 -2.28
C ILE A 83 -7.56 -24.96 -1.55
N ARG A 84 -6.65 -25.57 -2.31
CA ARG A 84 -5.27 -25.85 -1.91
C ARG A 84 -4.41 -24.79 -2.57
N LEU A 85 -3.85 -23.88 -1.77
CA LEU A 85 -3.18 -22.67 -2.23
C LEU A 85 -1.76 -22.66 -1.64
N ASP A 86 -0.96 -23.62 -2.06
CA ASP A 86 0.45 -23.73 -1.70
C ASP A 86 1.29 -23.47 -2.96
N HIS A 87 2.37 -22.70 -2.84
CA HIS A 87 3.27 -22.29 -3.92
C HIS A 87 4.64 -23.03 -3.91
N HIS A 88 4.89 -23.93 -2.95
CA HIS A 88 6.20 -24.57 -2.75
C HIS A 88 6.61 -25.60 -3.82
N GLN A 89 5.74 -25.91 -4.78
CA GLN A 89 6.07 -26.91 -5.79
C GLN A 89 7.20 -26.41 -6.70
N LYS A 90 8.16 -27.28 -7.02
CA LYS A 90 9.28 -26.94 -7.91
C LYS A 90 8.83 -26.40 -9.27
N THR A 91 7.65 -26.85 -9.73
CA THR A 91 7.06 -26.47 -11.01
C THR A 91 6.17 -25.24 -10.92
N PHE A 92 5.90 -24.70 -9.72
CA PHE A 92 5.04 -23.54 -9.56
C PHE A 92 5.77 -22.28 -10.04
N THR A 93 5.17 -21.60 -11.02
CA THR A 93 5.69 -20.36 -11.61
C THR A 93 4.60 -19.33 -11.87
N ASP A 94 3.41 -19.52 -11.27
CA ASP A 94 2.27 -18.63 -11.47
C ASP A 94 2.57 -17.24 -10.91
N ALA A 95 2.16 -16.22 -11.66
CA ALA A 95 2.11 -14.82 -11.26
C ALA A 95 0.66 -14.32 -11.31
N LEU A 96 0.43 -13.11 -10.78
CA LEU A 96 -0.81 -12.39 -11.07
C LEU A 96 -0.80 -11.90 -12.53
N ASP A 97 -1.97 -11.85 -13.19
CA ASP A 97 -2.09 -11.41 -14.58
C ASP A 97 -1.46 -10.04 -14.81
N GLY A 98 -0.52 -9.97 -15.76
CA GLY A 98 0.24 -8.75 -16.07
C GLY A 98 1.48 -8.53 -15.22
N GLU A 99 1.75 -9.42 -14.26
CA GLU A 99 2.84 -9.31 -13.29
C GLU A 99 3.87 -10.43 -13.44
N ASN A 100 5.07 -10.18 -12.92
CA ASN A 100 6.22 -11.09 -13.04
C ASN A 100 6.62 -11.72 -11.71
N THR A 101 6.11 -11.22 -10.59
CA THR A 101 6.39 -11.74 -9.26
C THR A 101 5.64 -13.05 -9.07
N LYS A 102 6.39 -14.13 -8.80
CA LYS A 102 5.80 -15.44 -8.50
C LYS A 102 4.95 -15.31 -7.23
N LEU A 103 3.74 -15.86 -7.24
CA LEU A 103 2.82 -15.76 -6.11
C LEU A 103 3.29 -16.59 -4.92
N SER A 104 3.05 -16.09 -3.72
CA SER A 104 3.00 -16.90 -2.50
C SER A 104 1.54 -17.27 -2.18
N SER A 105 1.27 -17.90 -1.03
CA SER A 105 -0.09 -18.35 -0.69
C SER A 105 -1.06 -17.18 -0.47
N ALA A 106 -0.60 -16.05 0.07
CA ALA A 106 -1.34 -14.80 0.17
C ALA A 106 -1.66 -14.22 -1.21
N GLY A 107 -0.69 -14.23 -2.14
CA GLY A 107 -0.90 -13.87 -3.53
C GLY A 107 -1.92 -14.77 -4.22
N LEU A 108 -1.89 -16.08 -3.96
CA LEU A 108 -2.89 -17.04 -4.46
C LEU A 108 -4.29 -16.78 -3.89
N VAL A 109 -4.41 -16.53 -2.58
CA VAL A 109 -5.68 -16.11 -1.96
C VAL A 109 -6.16 -14.82 -2.61
N TYR A 110 -5.29 -13.83 -2.81
CA TYR A 110 -5.64 -12.57 -3.45
C TYR A 110 -6.06 -12.75 -4.91
N LYS A 111 -5.36 -13.60 -5.68
CA LYS A 111 -5.68 -13.91 -7.09
C LYS A 111 -7.11 -14.40 -7.24
N HIS A 112 -7.55 -15.29 -6.36
CA HIS A 112 -8.85 -15.95 -6.47
C HIS A 112 -9.97 -15.26 -5.71
N PHE A 113 -9.68 -14.65 -4.57
CA PHE A 113 -10.68 -14.08 -3.66
C PHE A 113 -10.53 -12.57 -3.46
N GLY A 114 -9.49 -11.93 -3.99
CA GLY A 114 -9.18 -10.53 -3.73
C GLY A 114 -10.35 -9.61 -4.04
N ARG A 115 -11.04 -9.81 -5.16
CA ARG A 115 -12.24 -9.05 -5.54
C ARG A 115 -13.36 -9.15 -4.50
N ASP A 116 -13.69 -10.37 -4.07
CA ASP A 116 -14.70 -10.61 -3.05
C ASP A 116 -14.30 -10.04 -1.68
N ILE A 117 -13.01 -10.12 -1.33
CA ILE A 117 -12.47 -9.53 -0.10
C ILE A 117 -12.62 -8.01 -0.13
N LEU A 118 -12.25 -7.36 -1.23
CA LEU A 118 -12.39 -5.90 -1.38
C LEU A 118 -13.85 -5.47 -1.30
N GLN A 119 -14.74 -6.15 -2.01
CA GLN A 119 -16.18 -5.89 -1.91
C GLN A 119 -16.69 -6.10 -0.47
N THR A 120 -16.24 -7.14 0.22
CA THR A 120 -16.66 -7.40 1.61
C THR A 120 -16.19 -6.29 2.57
N ILE A 121 -14.98 -5.77 2.39
CA ILE A 121 -14.46 -4.65 3.20
C ILE A 121 -15.22 -3.34 2.89
N CYS A 122 -15.50 -3.09 1.61
CA CYS A 122 -16.18 -1.89 1.14
C CYS A 122 -17.71 -2.03 1.06
N ASP A 123 -18.31 -2.96 1.79
CA ASP A 123 -19.78 -3.14 1.90
C ASP A 123 -20.50 -3.31 0.55
N HIS A 124 -19.85 -4.00 -0.38
CA HIS A 124 -20.32 -4.27 -1.74
C HIS A 124 -20.68 -3.00 -2.54
N SER A 125 -20.06 -1.87 -2.20
CA SER A 125 -20.33 -0.56 -2.80
C SER A 125 -19.48 -0.23 -4.03
N LEU A 126 -18.45 -1.04 -4.32
CA LEU A 126 -17.55 -0.77 -5.43
C LEU A 126 -18.22 -1.16 -6.75
N SER A 127 -18.19 -0.26 -7.73
CA SER A 127 -18.53 -0.62 -9.11
C SER A 127 -17.40 -1.47 -9.72
N GLU A 128 -17.72 -2.29 -10.73
CA GLU A 128 -16.75 -3.17 -11.38
C GLU A 128 -15.46 -2.45 -11.85
N PRO A 129 -15.54 -1.26 -12.50
CA PRO A 129 -14.33 -0.55 -12.92
C PRO A 129 -13.47 -0.08 -11.73
N VAL A 130 -14.11 0.35 -10.64
CA VAL A 130 -13.42 0.81 -9.42
C VAL A 130 -12.79 -0.38 -8.70
N LEU A 131 -13.50 -1.51 -8.63
CA LEU A 131 -13.01 -2.75 -8.06
C LEU A 131 -11.73 -3.21 -8.76
N GLU A 132 -11.69 -3.18 -10.10
CA GLU A 132 -10.50 -3.56 -10.86
C GLU A 132 -9.30 -2.62 -10.62
N ILE A 133 -9.56 -1.30 -10.49
CA ILE A 133 -8.51 -0.33 -10.14
C ILE A 133 -7.95 -0.63 -8.75
N MET A 134 -8.83 -0.82 -7.77
CA MET A 134 -8.42 -1.14 -6.39
C MET A 134 -7.69 -2.47 -6.32
N TYR A 135 -8.17 -3.50 -7.03
CA TYR A 135 -7.57 -4.82 -7.10
C TYR A 135 -6.10 -4.76 -7.56
N LYS A 136 -5.84 -4.05 -8.67
CA LYS A 136 -4.47 -3.88 -9.19
C LYS A 136 -3.60 -3.04 -8.26
N LYS A 137 -4.12 -1.91 -7.74
CA LYS A 137 -3.34 -1.03 -6.85
C LYS A 137 -3.02 -1.67 -5.50
N LEU A 138 -3.91 -2.48 -4.95
CA LEU A 138 -3.67 -3.20 -3.70
C LEU A 138 -2.75 -4.40 -3.88
N TYR A 139 -2.82 -5.11 -5.01
CA TYR A 139 -1.78 -6.09 -5.32
C TYR A 139 -0.41 -5.42 -5.36
N LYS A 140 -0.25 -4.40 -6.20
CA LYS A 140 1.03 -3.70 -6.37
C LYS A 140 1.54 -2.96 -5.14
N GLY A 141 0.65 -2.27 -4.44
CA GLY A 141 1.01 -1.46 -3.29
C GLY A 141 1.08 -2.23 -1.97
N PHE A 142 0.67 -3.50 -1.95
CA PHE A 142 0.59 -4.27 -0.70
C PHE A 142 0.90 -5.76 -0.87
N VAL A 143 0.22 -6.52 -1.73
CA VAL A 143 0.39 -7.99 -1.74
C VAL A 143 1.71 -8.43 -2.39
N GLU A 144 2.13 -7.78 -3.47
CA GLU A 144 3.29 -8.20 -4.26
C GLU A 144 4.60 -8.25 -3.46
N HIS A 145 4.83 -7.35 -2.51
CA HIS A 145 6.05 -7.38 -1.71
C HIS A 145 6.08 -8.58 -0.74
N ILE A 146 4.90 -9.11 -0.37
CA ILE A 146 4.79 -10.33 0.44
C ILE A 146 5.14 -11.53 -0.44
N ASP A 147 4.55 -11.61 -1.64
CA ASP A 147 4.90 -12.61 -2.66
C ASP A 147 6.40 -12.64 -2.94
N GLY A 148 7.01 -11.47 -3.15
CA GLY A 148 8.43 -11.34 -3.45
C GLY A 148 9.31 -11.82 -2.30
N ILE A 149 9.06 -11.35 -1.07
CA ILE A 149 9.84 -11.74 0.11
C ILE A 149 9.77 -13.25 0.36
N ASP A 150 8.56 -13.81 0.31
CA ASP A 150 8.34 -15.21 0.62
C ASP A 150 8.96 -16.16 -0.43
N ASN A 151 9.00 -15.71 -1.69
CA ASN A 151 9.69 -16.42 -2.76
C ASN A 151 11.21 -16.14 -2.84
N GLY A 152 11.78 -15.43 -1.86
CA GLY A 152 13.20 -15.12 -1.81
C GLY A 152 13.67 -14.17 -2.92
N VAL A 153 12.77 -13.32 -3.42
CA VAL A 153 13.07 -12.32 -4.44
C VAL A 153 13.59 -11.05 -3.77
N GLU A 154 14.85 -10.70 -4.07
CA GLU A 154 15.43 -9.44 -3.63
C GLU A 154 14.72 -8.25 -4.28
N VAL A 155 14.51 -7.18 -3.52
CA VAL A 155 13.87 -5.95 -4.01
C VAL A 155 14.69 -5.27 -5.13
N ALA A 156 16.00 -5.47 -5.14
CA ALA A 156 16.93 -4.96 -6.15
C ALA A 156 18.18 -5.84 -6.24
N SER A 157 18.84 -5.84 -7.39
CA SER A 157 20.02 -6.67 -7.69
C SER A 157 21.37 -6.03 -7.33
N GLY A 158 21.39 -4.95 -6.54
CA GLY A 158 22.59 -4.16 -6.22
C GLY A 158 22.77 -3.93 -4.72
N PRO A 159 23.90 -3.33 -4.29
CA PRO A 159 24.13 -3.08 -2.86
C PRO A 159 23.10 -2.08 -2.31
N SER A 160 22.48 -2.44 -1.19
CA SER A 160 21.56 -1.57 -0.48
C SER A 160 22.31 -0.43 0.22
N ASN A 161 21.81 0.80 0.07
CA ASN A 161 22.35 1.96 0.80
C ASN A 161 22.04 1.92 2.30
N TYR A 162 20.97 1.22 2.69
CA TYR A 162 20.53 1.03 4.07
C TYR A 162 19.69 -0.25 4.19
N ALA A 163 19.54 -0.78 5.40
CA ALA A 163 18.70 -1.95 5.68
C ALA A 163 17.33 -1.51 6.24
N ILE A 164 16.26 -2.20 5.81
CA ILE A 164 14.92 -2.06 6.38
C ILE A 164 14.67 -3.27 7.28
N THR A 165 14.61 -3.05 8.59
CA THR A 165 14.39 -4.12 9.57
C THR A 165 12.94 -4.18 10.07
N THR A 166 12.05 -3.31 9.60
CA THR A 166 10.69 -3.16 10.13
C THR A 166 9.60 -3.37 9.09
N SER A 167 9.89 -4.13 8.02
CA SER A 167 8.87 -4.55 7.06
C SER A 167 7.74 -5.33 7.76
N LEU A 168 6.57 -5.44 7.12
CA LEU A 168 5.47 -6.22 7.68
C LEU A 168 5.91 -7.68 7.95
N SER A 169 6.65 -8.27 7.02
CA SER A 169 7.25 -9.60 7.18
C SER A 169 8.23 -9.70 8.35
N ALA A 170 9.09 -8.69 8.57
CA ALA A 170 9.97 -8.67 9.73
C ALA A 170 9.17 -8.57 11.04
N ARG A 171 8.13 -7.73 11.09
CA ARG A 171 7.26 -7.56 12.26
C ARG A 171 6.47 -8.84 12.58
N VAL A 172 5.99 -9.58 11.57
CA VAL A 172 5.43 -10.92 11.77
C VAL A 172 6.48 -11.87 12.34
N GLY A 173 7.69 -11.84 11.78
CA GLY A 173 8.83 -12.60 12.30
C GLY A 173 9.09 -12.35 13.79
N TYR A 174 8.97 -11.09 14.25
CA TYR A 174 9.15 -10.71 15.66
C TYR A 174 8.08 -11.25 16.62
N LEU A 175 6.96 -11.73 16.08
CA LEU A 175 5.91 -12.40 16.86
C LEU A 175 6.19 -13.89 17.07
N ASN A 176 7.21 -14.48 16.44
CA ASN A 176 7.61 -15.84 16.79
C ASN A 176 7.98 -15.94 18.28
N PRO A 177 7.66 -17.06 18.96
CA PRO A 177 8.28 -17.39 20.24
C PRO A 177 9.80 -17.32 20.13
N ARG A 178 10.45 -16.67 21.09
CA ARG A 178 11.92 -16.66 21.17
C ARG A 178 12.40 -18.07 21.49
N TRP A 179 13.64 -18.36 21.12
CA TRP A 179 14.27 -19.66 21.36
C TRP A 179 14.29 -20.09 22.84
N ASN A 180 14.21 -19.13 23.77
CA ASN A 180 14.19 -19.34 25.22
C ASN A 180 12.79 -19.19 25.85
N GLU A 181 11.73 -19.23 25.06
CA GLU A 181 10.34 -19.21 25.52
C GLU A 181 9.67 -20.57 25.30
N SER A 182 8.53 -20.81 25.97
CA SER A 182 7.72 -22.01 25.74
C SER A 182 7.32 -22.14 24.27
N GLN A 183 7.50 -23.34 23.73
CA GLN A 183 7.07 -23.72 22.39
C GLN A 183 5.76 -24.54 22.42
N SER A 184 4.99 -24.45 23.51
CA SER A 184 3.70 -25.11 23.61
C SER A 184 2.70 -24.55 22.60
N ASP A 185 1.79 -25.41 22.11
CA ASP A 185 0.77 -25.04 21.12
C ASP A 185 0.00 -23.78 21.53
N ASP A 186 -0.40 -23.65 22.80
CA ASP A 186 -1.14 -22.48 23.29
C ASP A 186 -0.35 -21.16 23.11
N VAL A 187 0.95 -21.17 23.42
CA VAL A 187 1.79 -19.97 23.31
C VAL A 187 2.03 -19.63 21.84
N VAL A 188 2.40 -20.62 21.04
CA VAL A 188 2.68 -20.42 19.61
C VAL A 188 1.41 -19.97 18.88
N ASN A 189 0.27 -20.62 19.12
CA ASN A 189 -1.00 -20.29 18.46
C ASN A 189 -1.53 -18.91 18.88
N SER A 190 -1.38 -18.53 20.15
CA SER A 190 -1.73 -17.17 20.61
C SER A 190 -0.89 -16.10 19.91
N ARG A 191 0.40 -16.34 19.69
CA ARG A 191 1.25 -15.39 18.94
C ARG A 191 0.97 -15.39 17.45
N PHE A 192 0.68 -16.54 16.85
CA PHE A 192 0.25 -16.60 15.45
C PHE A 192 -1.04 -15.80 15.24
N HIS A 193 -1.98 -15.86 16.18
CA HIS A 193 -3.18 -15.02 16.17
C HIS A 193 -2.85 -13.52 16.21
N GLN A 194 -1.81 -13.11 16.93
CA GLN A 194 -1.32 -11.72 16.87
C GLN A 194 -0.75 -11.37 15.50
N ALA A 195 -0.03 -12.29 14.84
CA ALA A 195 0.48 -12.08 13.48
C ALA A 195 -0.65 -11.95 12.44
N MET A 196 -1.71 -12.76 12.57
CA MET A 196 -2.93 -12.61 11.78
C MET A 196 -3.55 -11.22 11.95
N ASN A 197 -3.72 -10.77 13.20
CA ASN A 197 -4.27 -9.44 13.49
C ASN A 197 -3.39 -8.32 12.94
N LEU A 198 -2.07 -8.45 13.02
CA LEU A 198 -1.12 -7.47 12.49
C LEU A 198 -1.25 -7.29 10.98
N THR A 199 -1.23 -8.40 10.24
CA THR A 199 -1.25 -8.40 8.77
C THR A 199 -2.58 -7.91 8.23
N VAL A 200 -3.69 -8.38 8.78
CA VAL A 200 -5.02 -8.00 8.30
C VAL A 200 -5.40 -6.57 8.65
N SER A 201 -4.96 -6.07 9.81
CA SER A 201 -5.22 -4.67 10.20
C SER A 201 -4.57 -3.72 9.20
N GLU A 202 -3.30 -3.95 8.86
CA GLU A 202 -2.59 -3.11 7.89
C GLU A 202 -3.18 -3.24 6.48
N PHE A 203 -3.62 -4.44 6.08
CA PHE A 203 -4.30 -4.64 4.80
C PHE A 203 -5.63 -3.87 4.75
N VAL A 204 -6.51 -4.04 5.75
CA VAL A 204 -7.82 -3.37 5.79
C VAL A 204 -7.66 -1.85 5.85
N GLU A 205 -6.73 -1.33 6.66
CA GLU A 205 -6.42 0.11 6.68
C GLU A 205 -5.97 0.61 5.31
N ARG A 206 -5.18 -0.17 4.58
CA ARG A 206 -4.79 0.18 3.22
C ARG A 206 -5.97 0.17 2.25
N VAL A 207 -6.88 -0.80 2.34
CA VAL A 207 -8.11 -0.83 1.54
C VAL A 207 -8.96 0.41 1.82
N LEU A 208 -9.20 0.72 3.10
CA LEU A 208 -9.99 1.87 3.52
C LEU A 208 -9.35 3.19 3.10
N TYR A 209 -8.02 3.32 3.18
CA TYR A 209 -7.32 4.47 2.61
C TYR A 209 -7.61 4.65 1.12
N PHE A 210 -7.53 3.57 0.34
CA PHE A 210 -7.81 3.66 -1.09
C PHE A 210 -9.28 4.03 -1.35
N TYR A 211 -10.19 3.46 -0.58
CA TYR A 211 -11.62 3.66 -0.72
C TYR A 211 -12.09 5.05 -0.27
N GLU A 212 -11.73 5.47 0.93
CA GLU A 212 -12.27 6.66 1.60
C GLU A 212 -11.48 7.94 1.29
N ALA A 213 -10.18 7.83 0.98
CA ALA A 213 -9.31 8.99 0.79
C ALA A 213 -8.74 9.11 -0.62
N TRP A 214 -8.19 8.02 -1.16
CA TRP A 214 -7.53 8.07 -2.47
C TRP A 214 -8.54 8.18 -3.61
N LEU A 215 -9.57 7.32 -3.68
CA LEU A 215 -10.53 7.34 -4.78
C LEU A 215 -11.23 8.70 -4.96
N PRO A 216 -11.78 9.35 -3.90
CA PRO A 216 -12.43 10.65 -4.06
C PRO A 216 -11.49 11.75 -4.56
N ALA A 217 -10.19 11.66 -4.23
CA ALA A 217 -9.19 12.65 -4.62
C ALA A 217 -9.03 12.78 -6.15
N ARG A 218 -9.35 11.73 -6.93
CA ARG A 218 -9.24 11.77 -8.39
C ARG A 218 -9.99 12.95 -8.99
N SER A 219 -11.24 13.16 -8.56
CA SER A 219 -12.10 14.24 -9.05
C SER A 219 -11.51 15.64 -8.81
N ILE A 220 -10.81 15.82 -7.68
CA ILE A 220 -10.14 17.07 -7.32
C ILE A 220 -8.96 17.32 -8.28
N VAL A 221 -8.17 16.28 -8.56
CA VAL A 221 -7.01 16.38 -9.47
C VAL A 221 -7.46 16.64 -10.91
N GLU A 222 -8.51 15.95 -11.38
CA GLU A 222 -9.09 16.20 -12.71
C GLU A 222 -9.60 17.64 -12.86
N ALA A 223 -10.28 18.17 -11.83
CA ALA A 223 -10.76 19.55 -11.84
C ALA A 223 -9.60 20.55 -11.86
N ALA A 224 -8.57 20.33 -11.03
CA ALA A 224 -7.37 21.17 -10.99
C ALA A 224 -6.60 21.17 -12.32
N LEU A 225 -6.48 20.01 -12.97
CA LEU A 225 -5.88 19.90 -14.30
C LEU A 225 -6.69 20.66 -15.35
N LYS A 226 -8.02 20.57 -15.34
CA LYS A 226 -8.86 21.29 -16.32
C LYS A 226 -8.71 22.81 -16.22
N THR A 227 -8.54 23.36 -15.02
CA THR A 227 -8.43 24.81 -14.79
C THR A 227 -7.01 25.35 -14.82
N ARG A 228 -5.98 24.51 -15.02
CA ARG A 228 -4.56 24.90 -14.97
C ARG A 228 -4.18 26.09 -15.86
N PHE A 229 -4.78 26.22 -17.05
CA PHE A 229 -4.52 27.34 -17.95
C PHE A 229 -5.09 28.68 -17.47
N GLN A 230 -6.08 28.65 -16.56
CA GLN A 230 -6.59 29.84 -15.89
C GLN A 230 -5.62 30.33 -14.81
N LEU A 231 -4.76 29.44 -14.30
CA LEU A 231 -3.75 29.76 -13.29
C LEU A 231 -2.48 30.32 -13.92
N HIS A 232 -1.98 29.69 -14.99
CA HIS A 232 -0.83 30.15 -15.74
C HIS A 232 -0.91 29.67 -17.19
N GLU A 233 -0.57 30.53 -18.15
CA GLU A 233 -0.72 30.25 -19.58
C GLU A 233 0.06 29.01 -20.07
N SER A 234 1.16 28.64 -19.41
CA SER A 234 1.91 27.43 -19.76
C SER A 234 1.15 26.14 -19.44
N GLY A 235 0.18 26.19 -18.53
CA GLY A 235 -0.53 25.01 -18.03
C GLY A 235 0.35 24.03 -17.24
N GLU A 236 1.54 24.46 -16.80
CA GLU A 236 2.51 23.62 -16.06
C GLU A 236 2.39 23.72 -14.53
N ILE A 237 1.49 24.60 -14.06
CA ILE A 237 1.23 24.84 -12.64
C ILE A 237 -0.23 24.50 -12.37
N MET A 238 -0.50 23.75 -11.29
CA MET A 238 -1.85 23.51 -10.82
C MET A 238 -2.05 23.98 -9.38
N LYS A 239 -3.29 24.27 -9.03
CA LYS A 239 -3.74 24.55 -7.67
C LYS A 239 -4.75 23.49 -7.25
N LEU A 240 -4.61 22.93 -6.05
CA LEU A 240 -5.58 22.01 -5.47
C LEU A 240 -5.76 22.23 -3.97
N ALA A 241 -6.92 21.87 -3.45
CA ALA A 241 -7.07 21.58 -2.03
C ALA A 241 -6.31 20.27 -1.74
N TYR A 242 -5.48 20.25 -0.69
CA TYR A 242 -4.60 19.11 -0.44
C TYR A 242 -5.37 17.78 -0.38
N CYS A 243 -4.94 16.83 -1.20
CA CYS A 243 -5.45 15.47 -1.27
C CYS A 243 -4.32 14.54 -1.76
N PRO A 244 -4.47 13.21 -1.69
CA PRO A 244 -3.56 12.29 -2.36
C PRO A 244 -3.58 12.49 -3.88
N TRP A 245 -2.68 13.30 -4.43
CA TRP A 245 -2.78 13.76 -5.83
C TRP A 245 -1.79 13.08 -6.80
N LYS A 246 -0.62 12.63 -6.33
CA LYS A 246 0.51 12.23 -7.20
C LYS A 246 0.16 11.12 -8.20
N SER A 247 -0.29 9.96 -7.71
CA SER A 247 -0.61 8.85 -8.61
C SER A 247 -1.73 9.19 -9.60
N HIS A 248 -2.75 9.92 -9.15
CA HIS A 248 -3.83 10.38 -10.02
C HIS A 248 -3.32 11.32 -11.11
N LEU A 249 -2.41 12.23 -10.77
CA LEU A 249 -1.81 13.12 -11.75
C LEU A 249 -1.12 12.33 -12.87
N TYR A 250 -0.32 11.33 -12.53
CA TYR A 250 0.36 10.51 -13.53
C TYR A 250 -0.63 9.72 -14.40
N ASP A 251 -1.62 9.09 -13.77
CA ASP A 251 -2.66 8.32 -14.47
C ASP A 251 -3.44 9.24 -15.45
N ILE A 252 -3.89 10.42 -14.99
CA ILE A 252 -4.66 11.37 -15.80
C ILE A 252 -3.81 12.01 -16.91
N GLU A 253 -2.55 12.36 -16.65
CA GLU A 253 -1.66 12.89 -17.68
C GLU A 253 -1.43 11.87 -18.81
N ALA A 254 -1.30 10.58 -18.48
CA ALA A 254 -1.19 9.52 -19.46
C ALA A 254 -2.48 9.39 -20.29
N GLU A 255 -3.65 9.39 -19.64
CA GLU A 255 -4.96 9.37 -20.30
C GLU A 255 -5.17 10.57 -21.25
N LEU A 256 -4.68 11.75 -20.86
CA LEU A 256 -4.77 12.99 -21.64
C LEU A 256 -3.61 13.17 -22.63
N LEU A 257 -2.69 12.21 -22.74
CA LEU A 257 -1.50 12.27 -23.61
C LEU A 257 -0.62 13.51 -23.38
N ILE A 258 -0.48 13.92 -22.12
CA ILE A 258 0.35 15.04 -21.66
C ILE A 258 1.32 14.64 -20.52
N PRO A 259 2.00 13.47 -20.60
CA PRO A 259 2.89 13.03 -19.54
C PRO A 259 3.99 14.06 -19.28
N GLY A 260 4.22 14.40 -18.01
CA GLY A 260 5.30 15.30 -17.66
C GLY A 260 4.94 16.79 -17.73
N GLN A 261 3.72 17.16 -18.12
CA GLN A 261 3.33 18.56 -18.31
C GLN A 261 3.38 19.35 -17.01
N ILE A 262 2.80 18.84 -15.92
CA ILE A 262 2.77 19.59 -14.67
C ILE A 262 4.14 19.54 -13.98
N LYS A 263 4.67 20.72 -13.64
CA LYS A 263 5.94 20.89 -12.94
C LYS A 263 5.73 21.20 -11.45
N PHE A 264 4.70 21.99 -11.13
CA PHE A 264 4.42 22.43 -9.76
C PHE A 264 2.96 22.27 -9.37
N VAL A 265 2.74 21.84 -8.13
CA VAL A 265 1.43 21.77 -7.48
C VAL A 265 1.43 22.73 -6.29
N LEU A 266 0.44 23.63 -6.26
CA LEU A 266 0.22 24.60 -5.20
C LEU A 266 -0.96 24.17 -4.33
N TYR A 267 -0.76 24.15 -3.02
CA TYR A 267 -1.81 23.85 -2.05
C TYR A 267 -1.54 24.52 -0.72
N GLU A 268 -2.58 24.81 0.03
CA GLU A 268 -2.47 25.35 1.38
C GLU A 268 -2.09 24.24 2.38
N ASP A 269 -1.17 24.55 3.28
CA ASP A 269 -0.83 23.72 4.42
C ASP A 269 -1.93 23.81 5.47
N SER A 270 -2.54 22.66 5.79
CA SER A 270 -3.62 22.53 6.74
C SER A 270 -3.25 22.94 8.18
N THR A 271 -1.96 23.07 8.51
CA THR A 271 -1.49 23.34 9.87
C THR A 271 -0.96 24.75 10.09
N GLY A 272 -0.53 25.43 9.02
CA GLY A 272 0.23 26.69 9.12
C GLY A 272 -0.37 27.87 8.37
N GLY A 273 -1.43 27.68 7.58
CA GLY A 273 -1.98 28.72 6.70
C GLY A 273 -0.99 29.21 5.62
N MET A 274 0.08 28.45 5.40
CA MET A 274 1.13 28.75 4.44
C MET A 274 0.84 27.99 3.14
N TRP A 275 1.25 28.56 2.02
CA TRP A 275 1.13 27.93 0.71
C TRP A 275 2.37 27.12 0.37
N ARG A 276 2.17 25.88 -0.05
CA ARG A 276 3.20 24.97 -0.51
C ARG A 276 3.37 25.07 -2.00
N ILE A 277 4.63 24.98 -2.44
CA ILE A 277 5.00 24.81 -3.84
C ILE A 277 5.73 23.48 -3.91
N GLN A 278 5.06 22.45 -4.44
CA GLN A 278 5.64 21.12 -4.53
C GLN A 278 6.01 20.82 -5.98
N ALA A 279 7.28 20.47 -6.20
CA ALA A 279 7.76 19.98 -7.48
C ALA A 279 7.24 18.56 -7.74
N VAL A 280 6.82 18.30 -8.98
CA VAL A 280 6.34 16.99 -9.41
C VAL A 280 7.52 16.08 -9.76
N ASN A 281 7.47 14.82 -9.31
CA ASN A 281 8.47 13.82 -9.65
C ASN A 281 8.31 13.37 -11.11
N VAL A 282 9.38 12.86 -11.72
CA VAL A 282 9.31 12.31 -13.08
C VAL A 282 8.33 11.14 -13.14
N GLU A 283 8.32 10.32 -12.09
CA GLU A 283 7.49 9.15 -11.90
C GLU A 283 7.09 9.02 -10.43
N ASP A 284 6.00 8.31 -10.14
CA ASP A 284 5.60 8.00 -8.77
C ASP A 284 6.68 7.19 -8.03
N GLY A 285 6.88 7.49 -6.75
CA GLY A 285 7.89 6.82 -5.91
C GLY A 285 9.36 7.10 -6.25
N LYS A 286 9.67 7.87 -7.30
CA LYS A 286 11.05 8.27 -7.64
C LYS A 286 11.39 9.65 -7.08
N PHE A 287 12.65 9.88 -6.73
CA PHE A 287 13.12 11.18 -6.23
C PHE A 287 13.41 12.21 -7.34
N ALA A 288 13.67 11.76 -8.56
CA ALA A 288 13.93 12.65 -9.69
C ALA A 288 12.74 13.60 -9.92
N LEU A 289 13.02 14.89 -10.07
CA LEU A 289 12.02 15.94 -10.28
C LEU A 289 11.92 16.27 -11.76
N ARG A 290 10.71 16.56 -12.24
CA ARG A 290 10.50 17.14 -13.57
C ARG A 290 11.15 18.52 -13.66
N MET A 291 11.04 19.28 -12.57
CA MET A 291 11.71 20.56 -12.36
C MET A 291 11.80 20.83 -10.85
N GLY A 292 13.01 21.08 -10.35
CA GLY A 292 13.20 21.48 -8.96
C GLY A 292 13.24 23.00 -8.80
N LEU A 293 12.93 23.49 -7.60
CA LEU A 293 13.10 24.90 -7.25
C LEU A 293 14.58 25.34 -7.46
N PRO A 294 14.84 26.62 -7.81
CA PRO A 294 16.16 27.12 -8.18
C PRO A 294 17.23 26.82 -7.14
N ALA A 295 18.43 26.45 -7.59
CA ALA A 295 19.55 26.11 -6.72
C ALA A 295 19.88 27.24 -5.72
N ALA A 296 19.77 28.49 -6.16
CA ALA A 296 19.99 29.68 -5.33
C ALA A 296 19.02 29.80 -4.14
N TRP A 297 17.84 29.17 -4.20
CA TRP A 297 16.84 29.23 -3.13
C TRP A 297 16.98 28.07 -2.13
N ARG A 298 17.60 26.96 -2.54
CA ARG A 298 17.61 25.71 -1.79
C ARG A 298 18.31 25.85 -0.44
N GLY A 299 17.61 25.47 0.63
CA GLY A 299 18.10 25.60 2.00
C GLY A 299 17.85 26.98 2.64
N LEU A 300 17.43 27.98 1.87
CA LEU A 300 17.09 29.31 2.40
C LEU A 300 15.72 29.32 3.07
N ARG A 301 15.55 30.28 3.98
CA ARG A 301 14.34 30.50 4.79
C ARG A 301 14.01 31.98 4.90
N ASP A 302 12.74 32.27 5.17
CA ASP A 302 12.23 33.57 5.62
C ASP A 302 12.80 34.78 4.84
N ALA A 303 13.46 35.70 5.54
CA ALA A 303 13.99 36.94 4.96
C ALA A 303 15.07 36.68 3.90
N ASP A 304 15.94 35.69 4.10
CA ASP A 304 17.00 35.35 3.15
C ASP A 304 16.41 34.80 1.85
N LEU A 305 15.40 33.93 1.96
CA LEU A 305 14.68 33.44 0.79
C LEU A 305 13.97 34.57 0.06
N SER A 306 13.31 35.47 0.80
CA SER A 306 12.60 36.61 0.20
C SER A 306 13.56 37.56 -0.51
N ALA A 307 14.73 37.84 0.09
CA ALA A 307 15.75 38.69 -0.50
C ALA A 307 16.38 38.07 -1.76
N VAL A 308 16.70 36.77 -1.74
CA VAL A 308 17.34 36.10 -2.89
C VAL A 308 16.35 35.82 -4.03
N SER A 309 15.10 35.47 -3.70
CA SER A 309 14.07 35.22 -4.73
C SER A 309 13.46 36.50 -5.30
N GLY A 310 13.55 37.61 -4.57
CA GLY A 310 12.82 38.84 -4.88
C GLY A 310 11.30 38.71 -4.66
N ILE A 311 10.85 37.66 -3.97
CA ILE A 311 9.44 37.36 -3.72
C ILE A 311 9.19 37.40 -2.23
N GLU A 312 8.34 38.32 -1.80
CA GLU A 312 8.03 38.49 -0.38
C GLU A 312 7.32 37.27 0.21
N GLY A 313 7.54 37.06 1.51
CA GLY A 313 6.81 36.04 2.28
C GLY A 313 7.30 34.61 2.05
N GLY A 314 8.44 34.39 1.41
CA GLY A 314 9.05 33.05 1.31
C GLY A 314 9.33 32.49 2.71
N THR A 315 8.91 31.26 2.99
CA THR A 315 9.12 30.62 4.30
C THR A 315 10.30 29.67 4.30
N PHE A 316 10.40 28.81 3.29
CA PHE A 316 11.59 28.00 3.04
C PHE A 316 11.60 27.36 1.66
N VAL A 317 12.77 26.85 1.26
CA VAL A 317 12.91 25.85 0.19
C VAL A 317 13.77 24.70 0.70
N HIS A 318 13.31 23.46 0.55
CA HIS A 318 14.10 22.29 0.94
C HIS A 318 15.41 22.22 0.15
N ALA A 319 16.50 21.74 0.77
CA ALA A 319 17.82 21.67 0.12
C ALA A 319 17.83 20.86 -1.19
N GLY A 320 16.97 19.85 -1.30
CA GLY A 320 16.74 19.07 -2.52
C GLY A 320 15.86 19.75 -3.58
N GLY A 321 15.30 20.94 -3.32
CA GLY A 321 14.49 21.70 -4.27
C GLY A 321 13.10 21.13 -4.58
N PHE A 322 12.68 20.04 -3.92
CA PHE A 322 11.40 19.38 -4.22
C PHE A 322 10.17 20.04 -3.61
N ILE A 323 10.35 20.91 -2.60
CA ILE A 323 9.26 21.63 -1.95
C ILE A 323 9.76 22.97 -1.42
N GLY A 324 8.90 23.98 -1.50
CA GLY A 324 9.07 25.25 -0.84
C GLY A 324 7.75 25.75 -0.25
N GLY A 325 7.80 26.92 0.37
CA GLY A 325 6.61 27.55 0.90
C GLY A 325 6.66 29.07 0.86
N ASN A 326 5.48 29.66 0.83
CA ASN A 326 5.26 31.10 0.93
C ASN A 326 4.05 31.37 1.85
N LYS A 327 3.99 32.54 2.48
CA LYS A 327 2.86 32.97 3.31
C LYS A 327 1.57 33.15 2.53
N THR A 328 1.65 33.47 1.24
CA THR A 328 0.47 33.74 0.41
C THR A 328 0.44 32.85 -0.83
N PHE A 329 -0.77 32.66 -1.36
CA PHE A 329 -0.97 31.98 -2.63
C PHE A 329 -0.22 32.67 -3.77
N ASP A 330 -0.33 34.00 -3.84
CA ASP A 330 0.29 34.78 -4.90
C ASP A 330 1.82 34.70 -4.85
N GLY A 331 2.41 34.73 -3.65
CA GLY A 331 3.85 34.53 -3.48
C GLY A 331 4.28 33.12 -3.89
N ALA A 332 3.49 32.09 -3.55
CA ALA A 332 3.76 30.72 -3.99
C ALA A 332 3.67 30.57 -5.51
N LEU A 333 2.67 31.18 -6.14
CA LEU A 333 2.51 31.20 -7.59
C LEU A 333 3.67 31.93 -8.27
N GLN A 334 4.09 33.09 -7.75
CA GLN A 334 5.26 33.82 -8.25
C GLN A 334 6.54 32.99 -8.17
N MET A 335 6.74 32.23 -7.09
CA MET A 335 7.90 31.34 -6.96
C MET A 335 7.90 30.25 -8.03
N ALA A 336 6.75 29.62 -8.29
CA ALA A 336 6.62 28.63 -9.37
C ALA A 336 6.89 29.25 -10.75
N ILE A 337 6.30 30.41 -11.04
CA ILE A 337 6.48 31.14 -12.30
C ILE A 337 7.94 31.55 -12.52
N ALA A 338 8.59 32.12 -11.50
CA ALA A 338 9.99 32.49 -11.58
C ALA A 338 10.88 31.27 -11.81
N THR A 339 10.53 30.12 -11.23
CA THR A 339 11.24 28.86 -11.50
C THR A 339 11.10 28.42 -12.96
N LEU A 340 9.89 28.47 -13.54
CA LEU A 340 9.68 28.16 -14.96
C LEU A 340 10.50 29.09 -15.87
N LYS A 341 10.57 30.38 -15.55
CA LYS A 341 11.32 31.38 -16.33
C LYS A 341 12.84 31.17 -16.29
N LEU A 342 13.38 30.71 -15.16
CA LEU A 342 14.82 30.47 -15.01
C LEU A 342 15.29 29.19 -15.69
N ALA A 343 14.37 28.28 -16.05
CA ALA A 343 14.66 27.02 -16.71
C ALA A 343 14.60 27.11 -18.25
N ASN A 344 14.00 28.17 -18.79
CA ASN A 344 13.89 28.47 -20.22
C ASN A 344 14.97 29.47 -20.65
#